data_AF-A0A0F3IFD2-F1
#
_entry.id   AF-A0A0F3IFD2-F1
#
_cell.length_a   1.000
_cell.length_b   1.000
_cell.length_c   1.000
_cell.angle_alpha   90.00
_cell.angle_beta   90.00
_cell.angle_gamma   90.00
#
_symmetry.space_group_name_H-M   'P 1'
#
loop_
_entity.id
_entity.type
_entity.pdbx_description
1 polymer ?
#
loop_
_entity_poly.entity_id
_entity_poly.type
_entity_poly.pdbx_seq_one_letter_code
_entity_poly.pdbx_strand_id
1 'polypeptide(L)'
;LAQTKAGDVQACKVLLDRICPPLKPQTEAVTFDIANNDTLATIGQYVIDSIARGDISSDIGGQLLSNLGTQAKLIETTDLIQRIEALEAARK
;
A
#
# COMPACT_ATOMS: atom_id res chain seq x y z
N LEU A 1 -48.89 -8.86 19.27
CA LEU A 1 -49.00 -9.40 17.90
C LEU A 1 -48.77 -8.33 16.81
N ALA A 2 -47.86 -7.37 17.00
CA ALA A 2 -47.67 -6.24 16.07
C ALA A 2 -46.31 -6.19 15.36
N GLN A 3 -45.31 -6.95 15.82
CA GLN A 3 -43.96 -6.91 15.22
C GLN A 3 -43.79 -7.84 14.01
N THR A 4 -44.74 -8.75 13.76
CA THR A 4 -44.64 -9.73 12.67
C THR A 4 -45.08 -9.19 11.30
N LYS A 5 -45.62 -7.96 11.22
CA LYS A 5 -46.08 -7.35 9.96
C LYS A 5 -45.04 -6.46 9.27
N ALA A 6 -43.91 -6.18 9.89
CA ALA A 6 -42.90 -5.26 9.33
C ALA A 6 -41.84 -5.95 8.45
N GLY A 7 -41.86 -7.29 8.37
CA GLY A 7 -40.75 -8.04 7.78
C GLY A 7 -39.53 -7.97 8.70
N ASP A 8 -38.96 -9.13 9.03
CA ASP A 8 -37.76 -9.15 9.85
C ASP A 8 -36.57 -8.66 9.01
N VAL A 9 -36.29 -7.36 9.14
CA VAL A 9 -35.20 -6.67 8.43
C VAL A 9 -33.85 -7.35 8.73
N GLN A 10 -33.69 -7.99 9.90
CA GLN A 10 -32.49 -8.78 10.18
C GLN A 10 -32.43 -10.06 9.34
N ALA A 11 -33.55 -10.79 9.24
CA ALA A 11 -33.62 -11.98 8.39
C ALA A 11 -33.37 -11.65 6.91
N CYS A 12 -33.92 -10.52 6.42
CA CYS A 12 -33.65 -10.03 5.07
C CYS A 12 -32.17 -9.68 4.87
N LYS A 13 -31.51 -9.06 5.86
CA LYS A 13 -30.07 -8.78 5.81
C LYS A 13 -29.24 -10.05 5.71
N VAL A 14 -29.54 -11.07 6.52
CA VAL A 14 -28.82 -12.35 6.51
C VAL A 14 -28.96 -13.08 5.17
N LEU A 15 -30.15 -13.01 4.55
CA LEU A 15 -30.36 -13.55 3.21
C LEU A 15 -29.59 -12.76 2.15
N LEU A 16 -29.57 -11.43 2.23
CA LEU A 16 -28.80 -10.56 1.33
C LEU A 16 -27.30 -10.79 1.46
N ASP A 17 -26.76 -10.94 2.67
CA ASP A 17 -25.34 -11.22 2.93
C ASP A 17 -24.91 -12.61 2.43
N ARG A 18 -25.86 -13.55 2.29
CA ARG A 18 -25.60 -14.90 1.77
C ARG A 18 -25.70 -14.99 0.25
N ILE A 19 -26.52 -14.16 -0.38
CA ILE A 19 -26.72 -14.12 -1.82
C ILE A 19 -25.73 -13.14 -2.49
N CYS A 20 -25.43 -12.04 -1.82
CA CYS A 20 -24.51 -11.01 -2.30
C CYS A 20 -23.16 -11.21 -1.60
N PRO A 21 -22.10 -11.70 -2.29
CA PRO A 21 -20.78 -11.77 -1.68
C PRO A 21 -20.40 -10.37 -1.18
N PRO A 22 -19.90 -10.22 0.06
CA PRO A 22 -19.55 -8.92 0.60
C PRO A 22 -18.55 -8.29 -0.36
N LEU A 23 -18.93 -7.15 -0.94
CA LEU A 23 -18.10 -6.38 -1.84
C LEU A 23 -16.90 -5.89 -1.02
N LYS A 24 -15.81 -6.66 -1.04
CA LYS A 24 -14.57 -6.21 -0.43
C LYS A 24 -14.21 -4.91 -1.13
N PRO A 25 -13.95 -3.80 -0.41
CA PRO A 25 -13.40 -2.62 -1.04
C PRO A 25 -12.09 -3.05 -1.70
N GLN A 26 -12.14 -3.20 -3.02
CA GLN A 26 -10.96 -3.44 -3.84
C GLN A 26 -10.51 -2.08 -4.29
N THR A 27 -9.33 -1.68 -3.84
CA THR A 27 -8.64 -0.56 -4.45
C THR A 27 -8.34 -0.93 -5.89
N GLU A 28 -8.69 -0.06 -6.82
CA GLU A 28 -8.29 -0.20 -8.21
C GLU A 28 -6.76 -0.29 -8.32
N ALA A 29 -6.28 -1.15 -9.22
CA ALA A 29 -4.85 -1.37 -9.39
C ALA A 29 -4.19 -0.09 -9.93
N VAL A 30 -3.35 0.53 -9.11
CA VAL A 30 -2.58 1.71 -9.51
C VAL A 30 -1.36 1.23 -10.31
N THR A 31 -1.23 1.73 -11.53
CA THR A 31 -0.06 1.46 -12.38
C THR A 31 0.93 2.61 -12.23
N PHE A 32 2.16 2.29 -11.84
CA PHE A 32 3.25 3.25 -11.84
C PHE A 32 4.18 2.94 -13.01
N ASP A 33 4.46 3.93 -13.84
CA ASP A 33 5.48 3.84 -14.89
C ASP A 33 6.84 4.14 -14.27
N ILE A 34 7.47 3.10 -13.71
CA ILE A 34 8.78 3.20 -13.05
C ILE A 34 9.82 2.64 -14.02
N ALA A 35 10.77 3.49 -14.43
CA ALA A 35 11.90 3.07 -15.22
C ALA A 35 12.95 2.34 -14.36
N ASN A 36 13.68 1.40 -14.96
CA ASN A 36 14.72 0.61 -14.26
C ASN A 36 15.83 1.44 -13.58
N ASN A 37 15.98 2.72 -13.95
CA ASN A 37 17.02 3.60 -13.42
C ASN A 37 16.45 4.73 -12.53
N ASP A 38 15.18 4.64 -12.15
CA ASP A 38 14.57 5.63 -11.26
C ASP A 38 15.12 5.48 -9.84
N THR A 39 15.41 6.62 -9.23
CA THR A 39 15.83 6.67 -7.82
C THR A 39 14.61 6.55 -6.90
N LEU A 40 14.81 6.12 -5.66
CA LEU A 40 13.74 6.11 -4.65
C LEU A 40 13.10 7.50 -4.47
N ALA A 41 13.86 8.58 -4.66
CA ALA A 41 13.34 9.94 -4.61
C ALA A 41 12.41 10.24 -5.80
N THR A 42 12.80 9.82 -7.01
CA THR A 42 11.97 9.96 -8.22
C THR A 42 10.65 9.19 -8.06
N ILE A 43 10.72 7.95 -7.56
CA ILE A 43 9.54 7.12 -7.32
C ILE A 43 8.64 7.76 -6.26
N GLY A 44 9.22 8.30 -5.17
CA GLY A 44 8.47 9.05 -4.17
C GLY A 44 7.74 10.26 -4.75
N GLN A 45 8.39 11.00 -5.65
CA GLN A 45 7.76 12.14 -6.33
C GLN A 45 6.59 11.69 -7.20
N TYR A 46 6.71 10.59 -7.95
CA TYR A 46 5.59 10.04 -8.72
C TYR A 46 4.41 9.68 -7.83
N VAL A 47 4.64 9.07 -6.67
CA VAL A 47 3.57 8.76 -5.72
C VAL A 47 2.87 10.03 -5.24
N ILE A 48 3.62 11.08 -4.91
CA ILE A 48 3.04 12.37 -4.50
C ILE A 48 2.22 13.01 -5.62
N ASP A 49 2.74 13.00 -6.84
CA ASP A 49 2.05 13.57 -8.00
C ASP A 49 0.75 12.80 -8.32
N SER A 50 0.74 11.47 -8.20
CA SER A 50 -0.46 10.65 -8.38
C SER A 50 -1.51 10.89 -7.30
N ILE A 51 -1.10 11.14 -6.04
CA ILE A 51 -2.02 11.59 -4.98
C ILE A 51 -2.61 12.96 -5.35
N ALA A 52 -1.78 13.90 -5.81
CA ALA A 52 -2.23 15.26 -6.16
C ALA A 52 -3.20 15.29 -7.35
N ARG A 53 -3.08 14.35 -8.29
CA ARG A 53 -4.00 14.18 -9.43
C ARG A 53 -5.31 13.47 -9.05
N GLY A 54 -5.37 12.84 -7.87
CA GLY A 54 -6.53 12.07 -7.43
C GLY A 54 -6.58 10.64 -7.96
N ASP A 55 -5.49 10.17 -8.59
CA ASP A 55 -5.38 8.80 -9.11
C ASP A 55 -5.27 7.78 -7.96
N ILE A 56 -4.76 8.21 -6.80
CA ILE A 56 -4.54 7.37 -5.61
C ILE A 56 -5.10 8.08 -4.38
N SER A 57 -5.74 7.32 -3.50
CA SER A 57 -6.10 7.78 -2.15
C SER A 57 -4.85 8.15 -1.34
N SER A 58 -4.95 9.22 -0.55
CA SER A 58 -3.87 9.69 0.33
C SER A 58 -3.42 8.65 1.35
N ASP A 59 -4.32 7.78 1.82
CA ASP A 59 -3.98 6.67 2.74
C ASP A 59 -3.00 5.68 2.08
N ILE A 60 -3.31 5.25 0.85
CA ILE A 60 -2.49 4.30 0.09
C ILE A 60 -1.16 4.97 -0.30
N GLY A 61 -1.22 6.21 -0.77
CA GLY A 61 -0.02 6.98 -1.09
C GLY A 61 0.91 7.14 0.12
N GLY A 62 0.36 7.41 1.30
CA GLY A 62 1.12 7.47 2.55
C GLY A 62 1.78 6.13 2.91
N GLN A 63 1.08 5.02 2.74
CA GLN A 63 1.65 3.68 2.95
C GLN A 63 2.81 3.39 1.98
N LEU A 64 2.67 3.76 0.70
CA LEU A 64 3.72 3.59 -0.30
C LEU A 64 4.98 4.42 0.04
N LEU A 65 4.81 5.68 0.45
CA LEU A 65 5.93 6.53 0.87
C LEU A 65 6.64 5.97 2.11
N SER A 66 5.90 5.43 3.08
CA SER A 66 6.47 4.75 4.25
C SER A 66 7.30 3.52 3.86
N ASN A 67 6.78 2.71 2.93
CA ASN A 67 7.47 1.53 2.42
C ASN A 67 8.76 1.91 1.68
N LEU A 68 8.74 2.97 0.86
CA LEU A 68 9.93 3.52 0.21
C LEU A 68 10.99 3.96 1.23
N GLY A 69 10.58 4.62 2.32
CA GLY A 69 11.49 4.98 3.40
C GLY A 69 12.11 3.77 4.10
N THR A 70 11.36 2.68 4.24
CA THR A 70 11.88 1.41 4.77
C THR A 70 12.90 0.79 3.81
N GLN A 71 12.62 0.83 2.51
CA GLN A 71 13.55 0.36 1.48
C GLN A 71 14.86 1.17 1.46
N ALA A 72 14.77 2.50 1.59
CA ALA A 72 15.95 3.36 1.66
C ALA A 72 16.88 2.97 2.82
N LYS A 73 16.31 2.72 4.01
CA LYS A 73 17.07 2.27 5.18
C LYS A 73 17.75 0.92 4.96
N LEU A 74 17.10 -0.02 4.26
CA LEU A 74 17.68 -1.32 3.94
C LEU A 74 18.90 -1.18 3.02
N ILE A 75 18.79 -0.32 2.00
CA ILE A 75 19.89 -0.02 1.08
C ILE A 75 21.06 0.61 1.84
N GLU A 76 20.79 1.63 2.66
CA GLU A 76 21.81 2.28 3.49
C GLU A 76 22.50 1.29 4.42
N THR A 77 21.74 0.43 5.09
CA THR A 77 22.30 -0.60 5.98
C THR A 77 23.21 -1.56 5.21
N THR A 78 22.81 -1.95 4.00
CA THR A 78 23.59 -2.87 3.15
C THR A 78 24.89 -2.21 2.67
N ASP A 79 24.84 -0.93 2.27
CA ASP A 79 26.03 -0.17 1.87
C ASP A 79 27.01 -0.03 3.05
N LEU A 80 26.50 0.25 4.25
CA LEU A 80 27.32 0.33 5.46
C LEU A 80 27.98 -1.01 5.78
N ILE A 81 27.26 -2.13 5.68
CA ILE A 81 27.82 -3.47 5.88
C ILE A 81 28.96 -3.73 4.88
N GLN A 82 28.72 -3.47 3.59
CA GLN A 82 29.74 -3.66 2.54
C GLN A 82 31.00 -2.84 2.80
N ARG A 83 30.84 -1.58 3.23
CA ARG A 83 31.97 -0.70 3.56
C ARG A 83 32.74 -1.18 4.79
N ILE A 84 32.05 -1.72 5.80
CA ILE A 84 32.69 -2.31 6.99
C ILE A 84 33.48 -3.55 6.58
N GLU A 85 32.89 -4.47 5.82
CA GLU A 85 33.57 -5.69 5.35
C GLU A 85 34.83 -5.35 4.53
N ALA A 86 34.75 -4.35 3.64
CA ALA A 86 35.90 -3.90 2.87
C ALA A 86 37.03 -3.34 3.75
N LEU A 87 36.68 -2.58 4.80
CA LEU A 87 37.65 -2.05 5.75
C LEU A 87 38.28 -3.15 6.61
N GLU A 88 37.50 -4.15 7.02
CA GLU A 88 38.01 -5.30 7.77
C GLU A 88 38.94 -6.17 6.92
N ALA A 89 38.62 -6.37 5.64
CA ALA A 89 39.46 -7.09 4.71
C ALA A 89 40.79 -6.35 4.43
N ALA A 90 40.76 -5.02 4.30
CA ALA A 90 41.96 -4.21 4.08
C ALA A 90 42.91 -4.15 5.28
N ARG A 91 42.38 -4.42 6.49
CA ARG A 91 43.15 -4.43 7.74
C ARG A 91 43.78 -5.79 8.07
N LYS A 92 43.48 -6.81 7.27
CA LYS A 92 43.94 -8.19 7.43
C LYS A 92 45.15 -8.45 6.55
#